data_AF-A0A0K8VPR7-F1
#
_entry.id   AF-A0A0K8VPR7-F1
#
_cell.length_a   1.000
_cell.length_b   1.000
_cell.length_c   1.000
_cell.angle_alpha   90.00
_cell.angle_beta   90.00
_cell.angle_gamma   90.00
#
_symmetry.space_group_name_H-M   'P 1'
#
loop_
_entity.id
_entity.type
_entity.pdbx_description
1 polymer ?
#
loop_
_entity_poly.entity_id
_entity_poly.type
_entity_poly.pdbx_seq_one_letter_code
_entity_poly.pdbx_strand_id
1 'polypeptide(L)'
;MLFVLGIGSTVGMGSCIVRVIRDRWVRAPNWALALSLAVLGFSVSIVYMTPGGQFVLNLVDFYGVSFTALILAIGELLAVGWVYGVKRFCADIEFMIGLKTGIYWRICWGLITPGLMLAVLIYTLIDLKPLTYKNVDYPHIAHVFGWCLSAIGLLQIPGWALYSICKQSKSAGLLNKLKAAAAPANTWGPLEQTMHEEYANQRRKFELQAKQRTNLQSAYDNLFG
;
A
#
# COMPACT_ATOMS: atom_id res chain seq x y z
N MET A 1 -0.82 -30.95 -2.08
CA MET A 1 -0.76 -29.70 -2.88
C MET A 1 -1.20 -28.47 -2.09
N LEU A 2 -2.43 -28.42 -1.56
CA LEU A 2 -2.96 -27.26 -0.80
C LEU A 2 -2.08 -26.85 0.40
N PHE A 3 -1.55 -27.82 1.14
CA PHE A 3 -0.65 -27.54 2.27
C PHE A 3 0.64 -26.79 1.85
N VAL A 4 1.27 -27.23 0.76
CA VAL A 4 2.51 -26.61 0.25
C VAL A 4 2.23 -25.19 -0.26
N LEU A 5 1.09 -24.97 -0.92
CA LEU A 5 0.65 -23.64 -1.35
C LEU A 5 0.47 -22.70 -0.15
N GLY A 6 -0.20 -23.17 0.90
CA GLY A 6 -0.38 -22.39 2.13
C GLY A 6 0.94 -22.04 2.83
N ILE A 7 1.89 -22.97 2.89
CA ILE A 7 3.23 -22.70 3.43
C ILE A 7 3.94 -21.62 2.61
N GLY A 8 3.92 -21.71 1.28
CA GLY A 8 4.58 -20.72 0.41
C GLY A 8 4.06 -19.30 0.67
N SER A 9 2.74 -19.12 0.71
CA SER A 9 2.11 -17.82 0.97
C SER A 9 2.43 -17.27 2.37
N THR A 10 2.37 -18.13 3.40
CA THR A 10 2.62 -17.71 4.80
C THR A 10 4.07 -17.33 5.03
N VAL A 11 5.03 -18.04 4.43
CA VAL A 11 6.46 -17.68 4.47
C VAL A 11 6.70 -16.33 3.79
N GLY A 12 6.07 -16.09 2.64
CA GLY A 12 6.12 -14.80 1.95
C GLY A 12 5.64 -13.65 2.84
N MET A 13 4.41 -13.74 3.35
CA MET A 13 3.82 -12.71 4.23
C MET A 13 4.61 -12.53 5.52
N GLY A 14 5.02 -13.62 6.18
CA GLY A 14 5.79 -13.56 7.42
C GLY A 14 7.14 -12.88 7.23
N SER A 15 7.81 -13.13 6.09
CA SER A 15 9.07 -12.47 5.76
C SER A 15 8.91 -10.97 5.54
N CYS A 16 7.80 -10.52 4.96
CA CYS A 16 7.49 -9.09 4.82
C CYS A 16 7.37 -8.40 6.18
N ILE A 17 6.63 -9.01 7.12
CA ILE A 17 6.47 -8.46 8.48
C ILE A 17 7.81 -8.36 9.19
N VAL A 18 8.62 -9.43 9.16
CA VAL A 18 9.95 -9.44 9.78
C VAL A 18 10.87 -8.36 9.18
N ARG A 19 10.83 -8.16 7.87
CA ARG A 19 11.60 -7.10 7.19
C ARG A 19 11.18 -5.71 7.62
N VAL A 20 9.87 -5.42 7.63
CA VAL A 20 9.35 -4.10 8.07
C VAL A 20 9.76 -3.78 9.51
N ILE A 21 9.71 -4.78 10.41
CA ILE A 21 10.14 -4.59 11.80
C ILE A 21 11.66 -4.37 11.88
N ARG A 22 12.44 -5.14 11.12
CA ARG A 22 13.90 -5.02 11.08
C ARG A 22 14.36 -3.66 10.53
N ASP A 23 13.68 -3.13 9.51
CA ASP A 23 14.00 -1.82 8.94
C ASP A 23 13.84 -0.70 9.97
N ARG A 24 12.90 -0.86 10.92
CA ARG A 24 12.73 0.07 12.04
C ARG A 24 13.68 -0.23 13.20
N TRP A 25 13.99 -1.49 13.47
CA TRP A 25 14.80 -1.97 14.59
C TRP A 25 16.02 -2.77 14.08
N VAL A 26 17.01 -2.04 13.58
CA VAL A 26 18.21 -2.62 12.91
C VAL A 26 19.00 -3.60 13.79
N ARG A 27 18.91 -3.49 15.12
CA ARG A 27 19.64 -4.32 16.08
C ARG A 27 18.97 -5.66 16.42
N ALA A 28 17.74 -5.90 16.01
CA ALA A 28 17.04 -7.14 16.35
C ALA A 28 17.50 -8.31 15.46
N PRO A 29 17.84 -9.48 16.03
CA PRO A 29 18.24 -10.64 15.23
C PRO A 29 17.03 -11.28 14.53
N ASN A 30 17.21 -11.64 13.26
CA ASN A 30 16.15 -12.17 12.40
C ASN A 30 15.45 -13.42 12.98
N TRP A 31 16.19 -14.32 13.63
CA TRP A 31 15.65 -15.55 14.20
C TRP A 31 14.69 -15.27 15.36
N ALA A 32 14.97 -14.23 16.17
CA ALA A 32 14.11 -13.87 17.30
C ALA A 32 12.80 -13.22 16.84
N LEU A 33 12.87 -12.37 15.80
CA LEU A 33 11.69 -11.77 15.18
C LEU A 33 10.78 -12.84 14.57
N ALA A 34 11.36 -13.80 13.85
CA ALA A 34 10.62 -14.91 13.26
C ALA A 34 9.98 -15.80 14.33
N LEU A 35 10.71 -16.15 15.39
CA LEU A 35 10.18 -16.93 16.51
C LEU A 35 9.04 -16.21 17.21
N SER A 36 9.19 -14.91 17.49
CA SER A 36 8.13 -14.09 18.09
C SER A 36 6.88 -14.07 17.22
N LEU A 37 7.03 -13.88 15.90
CA LEU A 37 5.90 -13.89 14.97
C LEU A 37 5.20 -15.25 14.95
N ALA A 38 5.96 -16.34 14.98
CA ALA A 38 5.41 -17.69 15.03
C ALA A 38 4.61 -17.96 16.31
N VAL A 39 5.14 -17.56 17.48
CA VAL A 39 4.47 -17.74 18.78
C VAL A 39 3.19 -16.91 18.86
N LEU A 40 3.24 -15.63 18.44
CA LEU A 40 2.06 -14.76 18.41
C LEU A 40 1.02 -15.26 17.40
N GLY A 41 1.46 -15.64 16.20
CA GLY A 41 0.61 -16.21 15.16
C GLY A 41 -0.08 -17.49 15.61
N PHE A 42 0.64 -18.39 16.26
CA PHE A 42 0.07 -19.61 16.84
C PHE A 42 -0.97 -19.29 17.91
N SER A 43 -0.67 -18.37 18.82
CA SER A 43 -1.57 -17.98 19.91
C SER A 43 -2.91 -17.45 19.40
N VAL A 44 -2.88 -16.59 18.38
CA VAL A 44 -4.10 -16.06 17.74
C VAL A 44 -4.82 -17.15 16.94
N SER A 45 -4.07 -18.04 16.28
CA SER A 45 -4.64 -19.08 15.41
C SER A 45 -5.43 -20.15 16.16
N ILE A 46 -5.19 -20.33 17.46
CA ILE A 46 -5.97 -21.26 18.31
C ILE A 46 -7.47 -20.97 18.23
N VAL A 47 -7.87 -19.70 18.09
CA VAL A 47 -9.28 -19.31 17.97
C VAL A 47 -9.94 -19.97 16.75
N TYR A 48 -9.21 -20.12 15.64
CA TYR A 48 -9.72 -20.74 14.41
C TYR A 48 -9.84 -22.27 14.49
N MET A 49 -9.19 -22.92 15.47
CA MET A 49 -9.30 -24.37 15.68
C MET A 49 -10.50 -24.78 16.55
N THR A 50 -11.24 -23.82 17.10
CA THR A 50 -12.45 -24.10 17.89
C THR A 50 -13.61 -24.58 17.01
N PRO A 51 -14.66 -25.24 17.55
CA PRO A 51 -15.81 -25.71 16.77
C PRO A 51 -16.55 -24.62 15.98
N GLY A 52 -16.48 -23.36 16.43
CA GLY A 52 -17.01 -22.19 15.73
C GLY A 52 -15.97 -21.44 14.88
N GLY A 53 -14.74 -21.92 14.80
CA GLY A 53 -13.60 -21.21 14.20
C GLY A 53 -13.82 -20.85 12.73
N GLN A 54 -14.56 -21.67 11.98
CA GLN A 54 -14.89 -21.39 10.58
C GLN A 54 -15.79 -20.15 10.40
N PHE A 55 -16.71 -19.88 11.34
CA PHE A 55 -17.52 -18.66 11.32
C PHE A 55 -16.65 -17.43 11.59
N VAL A 56 -15.74 -17.53 12.57
CA VAL A 56 -14.80 -16.45 12.90
C VAL A 56 -13.86 -16.18 11.70
N LEU A 57 -13.35 -17.24 11.08
CA LEU A 57 -12.48 -17.15 9.91
C LEU A 57 -13.19 -16.45 8.75
N ASN A 58 -14.43 -16.82 8.44
CA ASN A 58 -15.21 -16.18 7.37
C ASN A 58 -15.50 -14.69 7.66
N LEU A 59 -15.80 -14.34 8.91
CA LEU A 59 -16.01 -12.96 9.33
C LEU A 59 -14.75 -12.11 9.17
N VAL A 60 -13.60 -12.60 9.64
CA VAL A 60 -12.31 -11.91 9.57
C VAL A 60 -11.80 -11.83 8.13
N ASP A 61 -11.98 -12.87 7.33
CA ASP A 61 -11.57 -12.88 5.93
C ASP A 61 -12.31 -11.85 5.09
N PHE A 62 -13.63 -11.72 5.28
CA PHE A 62 -14.44 -10.73 4.57
C PHE A 62 -14.15 -9.30 5.03
N TYR A 63 -14.34 -8.99 6.32
CA TYR A 63 -14.22 -7.63 6.84
C TYR A 63 -12.77 -7.19 7.05
N GLY A 64 -11.94 -8.09 7.59
CA GLY A 64 -10.56 -7.76 7.98
C GLY A 64 -9.58 -7.78 6.81
N VAL A 65 -9.71 -8.73 5.89
CA VAL A 65 -8.73 -8.92 4.80
C VAL A 65 -9.28 -8.41 3.48
N SER A 66 -10.30 -9.06 2.92
CA SER A 66 -10.75 -8.83 1.54
C SER A 66 -11.24 -7.39 1.30
N PHE A 67 -12.18 -6.92 2.12
CA PHE A 67 -12.72 -5.57 1.98
C PHE A 67 -11.67 -4.48 2.27
N THR A 68 -10.89 -4.67 3.34
CA THR A 68 -9.85 -3.71 3.75
C THR A 68 -8.72 -3.64 2.73
N ALA A 69 -8.21 -4.79 2.26
CA ALA A 69 -7.12 -4.85 1.29
C ALA A 69 -7.49 -4.19 -0.04
N LEU A 70 -8.74 -4.31 -0.49
CA LEU A 70 -9.21 -3.69 -1.72
C LEU A 70 -9.15 -2.15 -1.65
N ILE A 71 -9.61 -1.56 -0.54
CA ILE A 71 -9.54 -0.11 -0.35
C ILE A 71 -8.09 0.36 -0.18
N LEU A 72 -7.26 -0.38 0.58
CA LEU A 72 -5.85 -0.06 0.75
C LEU A 72 -5.09 -0.11 -0.60
N ALA A 73 -5.36 -1.11 -1.43
CA ALA A 73 -4.75 -1.26 -2.75
C ALA A 73 -5.13 -0.10 -3.69
N ILE A 74 -6.38 0.35 -3.67
CA ILE A 74 -6.80 1.54 -4.43
C ILE A 74 -6.05 2.78 -3.93
N GLY A 75 -5.95 2.95 -2.61
CA GLY A 75 -5.20 4.04 -2.00
C GLY A 75 -3.73 4.04 -2.42
N GLU A 76 -3.09 2.87 -2.43
CA GLU A 76 -1.70 2.70 -2.89
C GLU A 76 -1.54 3.02 -4.38
N LEU A 77 -2.45 2.53 -5.23
CA LEU A 77 -2.42 2.83 -6.67
C LEU A 77 -2.62 4.32 -6.96
N LEU A 78 -3.53 5.00 -6.25
CA LEU A 78 -3.71 6.45 -6.37
C LEU A 78 -2.49 7.21 -5.83
N ALA A 79 -1.89 6.75 -4.73
CA ALA A 79 -0.68 7.34 -4.19
C ALA A 79 0.49 7.24 -5.17
N VAL A 80 0.74 6.07 -5.77
CA VAL A 80 1.82 5.90 -6.75
C VAL A 80 1.50 6.63 -8.06
N GLY A 81 0.29 6.49 -8.56
CA GLY A 81 -0.11 7.04 -9.86
C GLY A 81 -0.19 8.57 -9.87
N TRP A 82 -0.86 9.17 -8.89
CA TRP A 82 -1.20 10.60 -8.90
C TRP A 82 -0.42 11.43 -7.89
N VAL A 83 -0.15 10.90 -6.69
CA VAL A 83 0.58 11.66 -5.65
C VAL A 83 2.08 11.65 -5.96
N TYR A 84 2.66 10.48 -6.20
CA TYR A 84 4.06 10.34 -6.59
C TYR A 84 4.26 10.71 -8.06
N GLY A 85 3.33 10.33 -8.93
CA GLY A 85 3.30 10.65 -10.36
C GLY A 85 3.88 9.55 -11.23
N VAL A 86 3.12 9.09 -12.23
CA VAL A 86 3.49 7.99 -13.12
C VAL A 86 4.81 8.25 -13.86
N LYS A 87 5.08 9.50 -14.27
CA LYS A 87 6.32 9.82 -14.99
C LYS A 87 7.56 9.69 -14.12
N ARG A 88 7.45 10.07 -12.85
CA ARG A 88 8.53 9.92 -11.88
C ARG A 88 8.80 8.45 -11.61
N PHE A 89 7.74 7.67 -11.41
CA PHE A 89 7.82 6.21 -11.25
C PHE A 89 8.48 5.54 -12.47
N CYS A 90 8.10 5.93 -13.68
CA CYS A 90 8.71 5.41 -14.91
C CYS A 90 10.19 5.77 -15.05
N ALA A 91 10.59 6.97 -14.63
CA ALA A 91 11.98 7.40 -14.63
C ALA A 91 12.82 6.62 -13.61
N ASP A 92 12.23 6.28 -12.46
CA ASP A 92 12.90 5.45 -11.46
C ASP A 92 13.09 4.01 -11.95
N ILE A 93 12.11 3.45 -12.67
CA ILE A 93 12.26 2.13 -13.33
C ILE A 93 13.33 2.16 -14.41
N GLU A 94 13.38 3.22 -15.22
CA GLU A 94 14.43 3.41 -16.23
C GLU A 94 15.82 3.48 -15.58
N PHE A 95 15.95 4.10 -14.41
CA PHE A 95 17.20 4.09 -13.65
C PHE A 95 17.57 2.70 -13.11
N MET A 96 16.60 1.93 -12.61
CA MET A 96 16.86 0.61 -12.03
C MET A 96 17.21 -0.46 -13.07
N ILE A 97 16.57 -0.44 -14.23
CA ILE A 97 16.66 -1.51 -15.24
C ILE A 97 17.45 -1.05 -16.48
N GLY A 98 17.60 0.27 -16.70
CA GLY A 98 18.19 0.83 -17.91
C GLY A 98 17.28 0.83 -19.14
N LEU A 99 16.00 0.46 -18.99
CA LEU A 99 15.03 0.37 -20.08
C LEU A 99 13.92 1.42 -19.94
N LYS A 100 13.65 2.14 -21.03
CA LYS A 100 12.55 3.10 -21.11
C LYS A 100 11.20 2.38 -21.10
N THR A 101 10.39 2.67 -20.09
CA THR A 101 9.00 2.19 -20.02
C THR A 101 8.16 2.83 -21.14
N GLY A 102 7.54 2.02 -21.99
CA GLY A 102 6.65 2.48 -23.06
C GLY A 102 5.37 3.17 -22.56
N ILE A 103 4.65 3.81 -23.49
CA ILE A 103 3.38 4.52 -23.20
C ILE A 103 2.31 3.58 -22.66
N TYR A 104 2.30 2.32 -23.10
CA TYR A 104 1.38 1.28 -22.61
C TYR A 104 1.40 1.16 -21.08
N TRP A 105 2.59 1.04 -20.48
CA TRP A 105 2.76 0.90 -19.03
C TRP A 105 2.29 2.14 -18.27
N ARG A 106 2.53 3.33 -18.84
CA ARG A 106 2.10 4.61 -18.25
C ARG A 106 0.59 4.70 -18.17
N ILE A 107 -0.12 4.37 -19.25
CA ILE A 107 -1.58 4.40 -19.28
C ILE A 107 -2.16 3.32 -18.35
N CYS A 108 -1.53 2.14 -18.33
CA CYS A 108 -1.95 1.04 -17.47
C CYS A 108 -1.93 1.46 -16.00
N TRP A 109 -0.79 1.95 -15.49
CA TRP A 109 -0.64 2.33 -14.09
C TRP A 109 -1.37 3.61 -13.70
N GLY A 110 -1.48 4.59 -14.62
CA GLY A 110 -2.11 5.87 -14.32
C GLY A 110 -3.63 5.85 -14.35
N LEU A 111 -4.23 5.05 -15.23
CA LEU A 111 -5.66 5.14 -15.54
C LEU A 111 -6.37 3.78 -15.51
N ILE A 112 -5.83 2.76 -16.18
CA ILE A 112 -6.54 1.48 -16.34
C ILE A 112 -6.61 0.72 -15.01
N THR A 113 -5.48 0.53 -14.32
CA THR A 113 -5.44 -0.22 -13.06
C THR A 113 -6.26 0.46 -11.95
N PRO A 114 -6.12 1.77 -11.69
CA PRO A 114 -6.96 2.45 -10.70
C PRO A 114 -8.44 2.42 -11.08
N GLY A 115 -8.77 2.61 -12.36
CA GLY A 115 -10.15 2.58 -12.85
C GLY A 115 -10.80 1.20 -12.71
N LEU A 116 -10.07 0.13 -13.04
CA LEU A 116 -10.56 -1.25 -12.89
C LEU A 116 -10.77 -1.58 -11.41
N MET A 117 -9.84 -1.23 -10.54
CA MET A 117 -9.99 -1.47 -9.09
C MET A 117 -11.16 -0.69 -8.50
N LEU A 118 -11.39 0.54 -8.95
CA LEU A 118 -12.55 1.33 -8.55
C LEU A 118 -13.87 0.70 -9.04
N ALA A 119 -13.90 0.17 -10.27
CA ALA A 119 -15.07 -0.56 -10.77
C ALA A 119 -15.37 -1.81 -9.93
N VAL A 120 -14.34 -2.57 -9.54
CA VAL A 120 -14.50 -3.70 -8.61
C VAL A 120 -15.03 -3.22 -7.26
N LEU A 121 -14.50 -2.12 -6.71
CA LEU A 121 -15.03 -1.55 -5.46
C LEU A 121 -16.53 -1.23 -5.57
N ILE A 122 -16.95 -0.53 -6.63
CA ILE A 122 -18.36 -0.21 -6.85
C ILE A 122 -19.20 -1.48 -6.92
N TYR A 123 -18.75 -2.49 -7.67
CA TYR A 123 -19.44 -3.76 -7.75
C TYR A 123 -19.57 -4.44 -6.38
N THR A 124 -18.49 -4.47 -5.59
CA THR A 124 -18.52 -5.05 -4.23
C THR A 124 -19.43 -4.30 -3.27
N LEU A 125 -19.59 -2.97 -3.44
CA LEU A 125 -20.51 -2.17 -2.64
C LEU A 125 -21.97 -2.40 -3.03
N ILE A 126 -22.25 -2.62 -4.33
CA ILE A 126 -23.60 -2.91 -4.82
C ILE A 126 -24.06 -4.30 -4.37
N ASP A 127 -23.20 -5.32 -4.44
CA ASP A 127 -23.52 -6.68 -3.99
C ASP A 127 -23.25 -6.90 -2.50
N LEU A 128 -23.04 -5.83 -1.73
CA LEU A 128 -22.79 -5.91 -0.29
C LEU A 128 -24.06 -6.38 0.44
N LYS A 129 -24.18 -7.70 0.60
CA LYS A 129 -25.23 -8.34 1.39
C LYS A 129 -24.72 -8.63 2.80
N PRO A 130 -25.63 -8.74 3.81
CA PRO A 130 -25.26 -9.22 5.13
C PRO A 130 -24.51 -10.54 4.98
N LEU A 131 -23.30 -10.61 5.55
CA LEU A 131 -22.48 -11.81 5.51
C LEU A 131 -23.29 -12.97 6.13
N THR A 132 -23.42 -14.08 5.42
CA THR A 132 -24.04 -15.31 5.93
C THR A 132 -23.07 -16.47 5.73
N TYR A 133 -23.13 -17.47 6.60
CA TYR A 133 -22.33 -18.69 6.45
C TYR A 133 -23.24 -19.90 6.59
N LYS A 134 -23.31 -20.74 5.55
CA LYS A 134 -24.24 -21.89 5.46
C LYS A 134 -25.71 -21.51 5.74
N ASN A 135 -26.17 -20.36 5.23
CA ASN A 135 -27.53 -19.83 5.46
C ASN A 135 -27.85 -19.53 6.93
N VAL A 136 -26.83 -19.42 7.80
CA VAL A 136 -26.98 -18.91 9.16
C VAL A 136 -26.56 -17.45 9.15
N ASP A 137 -27.49 -16.60 9.58
CA ASP A 137 -27.23 -15.17 9.73
C ASP A 137 -26.31 -14.92 10.93
N TYR A 138 -25.37 -14.00 10.76
CA TYR A 138 -24.50 -13.60 11.85
C TYR A 138 -25.27 -12.70 12.83
N PRO A 139 -25.04 -12.83 14.14
CA PRO A 139 -25.63 -11.92 15.10
C PRO A 139 -25.12 -10.50 14.86
N HIS A 140 -25.94 -9.49 15.15
CA HIS A 140 -25.59 -8.08 14.93
C HIS A 140 -24.25 -7.67 15.56
N ILE A 141 -23.90 -8.26 16.72
CA ILE A 141 -22.62 -8.01 17.41
C ILE A 141 -21.42 -8.40 16.52
N ALA A 142 -21.53 -9.49 15.74
CA ALA A 142 -20.47 -9.92 14.84
C ALA A 142 -20.27 -8.94 13.67
N HIS A 143 -21.35 -8.36 13.14
CA HIS A 143 -21.24 -7.30 12.13
C HIS A 143 -20.59 -6.03 12.68
N VAL A 144 -20.94 -5.62 13.91
CA VAL A 144 -20.29 -4.47 14.57
C VAL A 144 -18.80 -4.74 14.75
N PHE A 145 -18.43 -5.93 15.22
CA PHE A 145 -17.02 -6.33 15.33
C PHE A 145 -16.30 -6.32 13.98
N GLY A 146 -16.94 -6.82 12.92
CA GLY A 146 -16.41 -6.79 11.55
C GLY A 146 -16.13 -5.36 11.07
N TRP A 147 -17.08 -4.44 11.23
CA TRP A 147 -16.88 -3.04 10.86
C TRP A 147 -15.81 -2.35 11.70
N CYS A 148 -15.70 -2.65 12.99
CA CYS A 148 -14.61 -2.16 13.83
C CYS A 148 -13.24 -2.66 13.33
N LEU A 149 -13.15 -3.94 12.93
CA LEU A 149 -11.93 -4.53 12.37
C LEU A 149 -11.53 -3.83 11.07
N SER A 150 -12.48 -3.64 10.14
CA SER A 150 -12.23 -2.89 8.90
C SER A 150 -11.81 -1.44 9.20
N ALA A 151 -12.48 -0.77 10.14
CA ALA A 151 -12.15 0.60 10.51
C ALA A 151 -10.72 0.73 11.04
N ILE A 152 -10.24 -0.22 11.86
CA ILE A 152 -8.85 -0.21 12.36
C ILE A 152 -7.86 -0.30 11.20
N GLY A 153 -8.10 -1.17 10.22
CA GLY A 153 -7.24 -1.31 9.04
C GLY A 153 -7.24 -0.06 8.16
N LEU A 154 -8.43 0.49 7.88
CA LEU A 154 -8.59 1.67 7.02
C LEU A 154 -8.09 2.96 7.68
N LEU A 155 -8.23 3.09 9.01
CA LEU A 155 -7.81 4.28 9.75
C LEU A 155 -6.28 4.43 9.82
N GLN A 156 -5.50 3.38 9.53
CA GLN A 156 -4.04 3.49 9.46
C GLN A 156 -3.59 4.52 8.42
N ILE A 157 -4.16 4.54 7.21
CA ILE A 157 -3.79 5.51 6.17
C ILE A 157 -3.95 6.97 6.65
N PRO A 158 -5.17 7.43 7.04
CA PRO A 158 -5.35 8.80 7.51
C PRO A 158 -4.64 9.05 8.84
N GLY A 159 -4.50 8.04 9.71
CA GLY A 159 -3.78 8.16 10.98
C GLY A 159 -2.30 8.51 10.78
N TRP A 160 -1.61 7.79 9.90
CA TRP A 160 -0.21 8.09 9.56
C TRP A 160 -0.06 9.39 8.76
N ALA A 161 -1.03 9.73 7.91
CA ALA A 161 -1.05 11.00 7.20
C ALA A 161 -1.23 12.20 8.15
N LEU A 162 -2.11 12.11 9.13
CA LEU A 162 -2.28 13.15 10.16
C LEU A 162 -1.04 13.26 11.04
N TYR A 163 -0.46 12.13 11.44
CA TYR A 163 0.79 12.11 12.21
C TYR A 163 1.93 12.82 11.47
N SER A 164 2.09 12.57 10.16
CA SER A 164 3.13 13.21 9.36
C SER A 164 2.92 14.71 9.22
N ILE A 165 1.67 15.16 9.02
CA ILE A 165 1.30 16.58 8.95
C ILE A 165 1.52 17.29 10.30
N CYS A 166 1.14 16.68 11.42
CA CYS A 166 1.32 17.26 12.75
C CYS A 166 2.80 17.41 13.12
N LYS A 167 3.66 16.48 12.70
CA LYS A 167 5.11 16.55 12.92
C LYS A 167 5.78 17.66 12.09
N GLN A 168 5.19 18.06 10.97
CA GLN A 168 5.65 19.16 10.11
C GLN A 168 5.21 20.53 10.69
N SER A 169 5.89 20.97 11.74
CA SER A 169 5.56 22.21 12.47
C SER A 169 6.14 23.50 11.84
N LYS A 170 7.12 23.41 10.92
CA LYS A 170 7.96 24.56 10.53
C LYS A 170 7.56 25.37 9.28
N SER A 171 6.41 25.18 8.63
CA SER A 171 6.04 26.01 7.45
C SER A 171 4.57 26.39 7.36
N ALA A 172 4.33 27.61 6.86
CA ALA A 172 3.07 28.33 6.82
C ALA A 172 2.01 27.67 5.91
N GLY A 173 0.80 27.46 6.43
CA GLY A 173 -0.41 27.04 5.69
C GLY A 173 -0.66 25.52 5.60
N LEU A 174 -1.92 25.09 5.77
CA LEU A 174 -2.33 23.67 5.69
C LEU A 174 -2.01 23.03 4.32
N LEU A 175 -2.21 23.76 3.23
CA LEU A 175 -1.94 23.26 1.88
C LEU A 175 -0.45 23.02 1.63
N ASN A 176 0.43 23.88 2.15
CA ASN A 176 1.87 23.70 2.03
C ASN A 176 2.37 22.53 2.87
N LYS A 177 1.75 22.27 4.03
CA LYS A 177 2.02 21.07 4.83
C LYS A 177 1.58 19.81 4.11
N LEU A 178 0.39 19.79 3.51
CA LEU A 178 -0.08 18.63 2.75
C LEU A 178 0.81 18.36 1.53
N LYS A 179 1.22 19.42 0.81
CA LYS A 179 2.16 19.30 -0.31
C LYS A 179 3.56 18.82 0.13
N ALA A 180 4.03 19.24 1.30
CA ALA A 180 5.28 18.77 1.88
C ALA A 180 5.20 17.33 2.40
N ALA A 181 4.04 16.89 2.91
CA ALA A 181 3.79 15.51 3.31
C ALA A 181 3.67 14.55 2.10
N ALA A 182 3.14 15.06 0.98
CA ALA A 182 3.05 14.34 -0.29
C ALA A 182 4.37 14.30 -1.07
N ALA A 183 5.36 15.12 -0.70
CA ALA A 183 6.68 15.10 -1.32
C ALA A 183 7.52 13.92 -0.77
N PRO A 184 8.36 13.29 -1.61
CA PRO A 184 9.26 12.25 -1.15
C PRO A 184 10.24 12.79 -0.09
N ALA A 185 10.71 11.91 0.78
CA ALA A 185 11.66 12.27 1.82
C ALA A 185 12.97 12.84 1.21
N ASN A 186 13.64 13.75 1.93
CA ASN A 186 14.91 14.33 1.46
C ASN A 186 16.04 13.28 1.28
N THR A 187 15.93 12.13 1.94
CA THR A 187 16.85 10.99 1.82
C THR A 187 16.38 9.95 0.80
N TRP A 188 15.35 10.27 -0.01
CA TRP A 188 14.81 9.34 -1.00
C TRP A 188 15.82 9.09 -2.12
N GLY A 189 16.09 7.81 -2.39
CA GLY A 189 17.01 7.37 -3.42
C GLY A 189 17.70 6.05 -3.02
N PRO A 190 18.64 5.57 -3.84
CA PRO A 190 19.46 4.40 -3.52
C PRO A 190 20.19 4.55 -2.18
N LEU A 191 20.35 3.42 -1.47
CA LEU A 191 21.09 3.34 -0.21
C LEU A 191 22.60 3.57 -0.38
N GLU A 192 23.14 3.17 -1.53
CA GLU A 192 24.56 3.33 -1.85
C GLU A 192 24.86 4.75 -2.34
N GLN A 193 25.91 5.38 -1.80
CA GLN A 193 26.22 6.80 -2.04
C GLN A 193 26.50 7.10 -3.51
N THR A 194 27.26 6.25 -4.21
CA THR A 194 27.59 6.41 -5.63
C THR A 194 26.35 6.41 -6.50
N MET A 195 25.49 5.40 -6.32
CA MET A 195 24.21 5.27 -7.00
C MET A 195 23.25 6.41 -6.66
N HIS A 196 23.30 6.94 -5.43
CA HIS A 196 22.49 8.08 -5.00
C HIS A 196 22.88 9.36 -5.75
N GLU A 197 24.18 9.61 -5.94
CA GLU A 197 24.67 10.75 -6.72
C GLU A 197 24.30 10.63 -8.20
N GLU A 198 24.42 9.43 -8.79
CA GLU A 198 23.98 9.16 -10.16
C GLU A 198 22.48 9.40 -10.33
N TYR A 199 21.67 8.89 -9.40
CA TYR A 199 20.23 9.12 -9.36
C TYR A 199 19.90 10.62 -9.28
N ALA A 200 20.55 11.36 -8.39
CA ALA A 200 20.35 12.80 -8.23
C ALA A 200 20.73 13.57 -9.51
N ASN A 201 21.83 13.21 -10.16
CA ASN A 201 22.27 13.80 -11.42
C ASN A 201 21.29 13.51 -12.57
N GLN A 202 20.81 12.27 -12.68
CA GLN A 202 19.79 11.89 -13.65
C GLN A 202 18.48 12.66 -13.41
N ARG A 203 18.06 12.79 -12.15
CA ARG A 203 16.86 13.53 -11.78
C ARG A 203 16.96 15.01 -12.14
N ARG A 204 18.10 15.64 -11.85
CA ARG A 204 18.37 17.03 -12.21
C ARG A 204 18.31 17.24 -13.72
N LYS A 205 18.86 16.31 -14.52
CA LYS A 205 18.77 16.36 -16.00
C LYS A 205 17.31 16.29 -16.46
N PHE A 206 16.50 15.41 -15.89
CA PHE A 206 15.07 15.30 -16.22
C PHE A 206 14.30 16.59 -15.86
N GLU A 207 14.57 17.21 -14.71
CA GLU A 207 13.93 18.46 -14.31
C GLU A 207 14.30 19.64 -15.22
N LEU A 208 15.56 19.72 -15.66
CA LEU A 208 16.01 20.73 -16.62
C LEU A 208 15.33 20.54 -17.99
N GLN A 209 15.22 19.30 -18.46
CA GLN A 209 14.51 18.98 -19.70
C GLN A 209 13.00 19.30 -19.60
N ALA A 210 12.38 19.05 -18.45
CA ALA A 210 10.98 19.38 -18.22
C ALA A 210 10.73 20.90 -18.27
N LYS A 211 11.63 21.71 -17.69
CA LYS A 211 11.54 23.19 -17.75
C LYS A 211 11.71 23.76 -19.15
N GLN A 212 12.34 23.03 -20.07
CA GLN A 212 12.56 23.46 -21.45
C GLN A 212 11.41 23.09 -22.40
N ARG A 213 10.40 22.31 -21.97
CA ARG A 213 9.29 21.86 -22.83
C ARG A 213 8.16 22.88 -22.96
N THR A 214 7.52 22.89 -24.13
CA THR A 214 6.44 23.82 -24.52
C THR A 214 5.10 23.54 -23.82
N ASN A 215 4.24 24.57 -23.75
CA ASN A 215 2.96 24.56 -23.00
C ASN A 215 2.00 23.41 -23.34
N LEU A 216 1.99 22.91 -24.58
CA LEU A 216 1.12 21.79 -25.00
C LEU A 216 1.59 20.43 -24.44
N GLN A 217 2.91 20.18 -24.39
CA GLN A 217 3.45 19.00 -23.72
C GLN A 217 3.25 19.08 -22.20
N SER A 218 3.32 20.29 -21.63
CA SER A 218 3.00 20.50 -20.21
C SER A 218 1.55 20.19 -19.85
N ALA A 219 0.58 20.42 -20.75
CA ALA A 219 -0.82 20.10 -20.51
C ALA A 219 -1.11 18.58 -20.52
N TYR A 220 -0.51 17.85 -21.46
CA TYR A 220 -0.56 16.38 -21.48
C TYR A 220 0.18 15.78 -20.28
N ASP A 221 1.29 16.39 -19.87
CA ASP A 221 2.05 15.96 -18.71
C ASP A 221 1.29 16.22 -17.39
N ASN A 222 0.52 17.30 -17.27
CA ASN A 222 -0.29 17.60 -16.08
C ASN A 222 -1.47 16.64 -15.86
N LEU A 223 -1.96 15.99 -16.93
CA LEU A 223 -3.04 15.00 -16.85
C LEU A 223 -2.60 13.65 -16.28
N PHE A 224 -1.29 13.38 -16.22
CA PHE A 224 -0.72 12.11 -15.75
C PHE A 224 0.30 12.24 -14.60
N GLY A 225 0.49 13.45 -14.06
CA GLY A 225 1.51 13.74 -13.03
C GLY A 225 2.91 13.85 -13.61
#